data_AF-A0A7C2L6G2-F1
#
_entry.id   AF-A0A7C2L6G2-F1
#
_cell.length_a   1.000
_cell.length_b   1.000
_cell.length_c   1.000
_cell.angle_alpha   90.00
_cell.angle_beta   90.00
_cell.angle_gamma   90.00
#
_symmetry.space_group_name_H-M   'P 1'
#
loop_
_entity.id
_entity.type
_entity.pdbx_description
1 polymer ?
#
loop_
_entity_poly.entity_id
_entity_poly.type
_entity_poly.pdbx_seq_one_letter_code
_entity_poly.pdbx_strand_id
1 'polypeptide(L)'
;MPMAGVMPVEEYERRILTKLLREAGVDPEPIVKRFLERRDSYSARLIERLASVDPSSAARAAQRLARSPNPLDKALAAWLAARAEERGPPPPLYV
;
A
#
# COMPACT_ATOMS: atom_id res chain seq x y z
N MET A 1 -21.57 -11.09 2.01
CA MET A 1 -21.40 -11.11 3.47
C MET A 1 -20.05 -10.49 3.77
N PRO A 2 -19.97 -9.25 4.30
CA PRO A 2 -18.68 -8.68 4.67
C PRO A 2 -18.11 -9.48 5.84
N MET A 3 -16.87 -9.95 5.71
CA MET A 3 -16.20 -10.69 6.78
C MET A 3 -16.00 -9.79 7.99
N ALA A 4 -16.68 -10.11 9.09
CA ALA A 4 -16.53 -9.42 10.35
C ALA A 4 -15.07 -9.54 10.85
N GLY A 5 -14.37 -8.41 10.94
CA GLY A 5 -13.12 -8.31 11.72
C GLY A 5 -11.95 -7.60 11.05
N VAL A 6 -11.94 -7.38 9.73
CA VAL A 6 -10.83 -6.69 9.05
C VAL A 6 -11.22 -5.25 8.75
N MET A 7 -10.60 -4.31 9.47
CA MET A 7 -10.74 -2.88 9.20
C MET A 7 -9.91 -2.51 7.96
N PRO A 8 -10.48 -1.79 6.97
CA PRO A 8 -9.71 -1.23 5.87
C PRO A 8 -8.56 -0.36 6.38
N VAL A 9 -7.38 -0.46 5.76
CA VAL A 9 -6.19 0.33 6.16
C VAL A 9 -6.50 1.82 6.19
N GLU A 10 -7.30 2.31 5.24
CA GLU A 10 -7.76 3.70 5.25
C GLU A 10 -8.55 4.07 6.49
N GLU A 11 -9.50 3.22 6.90
CA GLU A 11 -10.31 3.50 8.07
C GLU A 11 -9.44 3.49 9.34
N TYR A 12 -8.48 2.57 9.42
CA TYR A 12 -7.49 2.50 10.48
C TYR A 12 -6.63 3.77 10.56
N GLU A 13 -6.05 4.21 9.45
CA GLU A 13 -5.25 5.43 9.36
C GLU A 13 -6.06 6.67 9.72
N ARG A 14 -7.28 6.78 9.18
CA ARG A 14 -8.22 7.86 9.49
C ARG A 14 -8.49 7.94 10.99
N ARG A 15 -8.79 6.81 11.64
CA ARG A 15 -9.09 6.75 13.08
C ARG A 15 -7.89 7.14 13.94
N ILE A 16 -6.70 6.64 13.63
CA ILE A 16 -5.48 6.98 14.39
C ILE A 16 -5.12 8.43 14.22
N LEU A 17 -5.07 8.94 12.98
CA LEU A 17 -4.71 10.33 12.73
C LEU A 17 -5.72 11.29 13.37
N THR A 18 -7.02 10.97 13.29
CA THR A 18 -8.08 11.75 13.95
C THR A 18 -7.86 11.82 15.46
N LYS A 19 -7.54 10.69 16.09
CA LYS A 19 -7.28 10.63 17.53
C LYS A 19 -6.07 11.49 17.91
N LEU A 20 -4.94 11.29 17.23
CA LEU A 20 -3.68 12.01 17.53
C LEU A 20 -3.82 13.52 17.34
N LEU A 21 -4.48 13.96 16.27
CA LEU A 21 -4.67 15.39 15.97
C LEU A 21 -5.60 16.05 16.99
N ARG A 22 -6.66 15.36 17.42
CA ARG A 22 -7.53 15.84 18.51
C ARG A 22 -6.77 15.96 19.83
N GLU A 23 -5.95 14.96 20.18
CA GLU A 23 -5.09 15.02 21.38
C GLU A 23 -4.09 16.18 21.32
N ALA A 24 -3.64 16.56 20.12
CA ALA A 24 -2.80 17.73 19.89
C ALA A 24 -3.57 19.07 19.85
N GLY A 25 -4.89 19.07 20.04
CA GLY A 25 -5.72 20.28 19.99
C GLY A 25 -5.91 20.87 18.59
N VAL A 26 -5.70 20.07 17.54
CA VAL A 26 -5.81 20.47 16.14
C VAL A 26 -7.09 19.89 15.54
N ASP A 27 -7.76 20.66 14.67
CA ASP A 27 -8.87 20.14 13.87
C ASP A 27 -8.37 19.03 12.92
N PRO A 28 -8.80 17.77 13.12
CA PRO A 28 -8.27 16.65 12.36
C PRO A 28 -8.72 16.65 10.90
N GLU A 29 -9.94 17.09 10.62
CA GLU A 29 -10.63 16.85 9.36
C GLU A 29 -9.83 17.33 8.12
N PRO A 30 -9.36 18.58 8.05
CA PRO A 30 -8.61 19.06 6.88
C PRO A 30 -7.24 18.40 6.71
N ILE A 31 -6.64 17.89 7.78
CA ILE A 31 -5.32 17.24 7.74
C ILE A 31 -5.47 15.79 7.30
N VAL A 32 -6.40 15.05 7.90
CA VAL A 32 -6.68 13.65 7.58
C VAL A 32 -7.12 13.51 6.14
N LYS A 33 -8.02 14.39 5.66
CA LYS A 33 -8.46 14.39 4.26
C LYS A 33 -7.29 14.55 3.29
N ARG A 34 -6.45 15.58 3.49
CA ARG A 34 -5.27 15.84 2.63
C ARG A 34 -4.25 14.71 2.69
N PHE A 35 -4.09 14.07 3.85
CA PHE A 35 -3.20 12.93 4.01
C PHE A 35 -3.67 11.76 3.14
N LEU A 36 -4.94 11.37 3.25
CA LEU A 36 -5.51 10.26 2.50
C LEU A 36 -5.50 10.51 0.98
N GLU A 37 -5.88 11.71 0.53
CA GLU A 37 -5.81 12.10 -0.89
C GLU A 37 -4.39 11.99 -1.45
N ARG A 38 -3.38 12.43 -0.67
CA ARG A 38 -1.97 12.32 -1.06
C ARG A 38 -1.48 10.88 -1.05
N ARG A 39 -1.88 10.08 -0.06
CA ARG A 39 -1.57 8.65 0.04
C ARG A 39 -2.11 7.91 -1.19
N ASP A 40 -3.35 8.17 -1.58
CA ASP A 40 -3.98 7.51 -2.72
C ASP A 40 -3.30 7.88 -4.03
N SER A 41 -3.06 9.19 -4.22
CA SER A 41 -2.34 9.70 -5.38
C SER A 41 -0.92 9.11 -5.48
N TYR A 42 -0.22 8.99 -4.35
CA TYR A 42 1.10 8.38 -4.29
C TYR A 42 1.04 6.89 -4.61
N SER A 43 0.08 6.17 -4.03
CA SER A 43 -0.09 4.73 -4.22
C SER A 43 -0.41 4.39 -5.67
N ALA A 44 -1.32 5.14 -6.31
CA ALA A 44 -1.63 4.98 -7.73
C ALA A 44 -0.37 5.17 -8.61
N ARG A 45 0.37 6.26 -8.41
CA ARG A 45 1.62 6.54 -9.15
C ARG A 45 2.69 5.48 -8.90
N LEU A 46 2.77 4.96 -7.69
CA LEU A 46 3.71 3.90 -7.35
C LEU A 46 3.35 2.60 -8.07
N ILE A 47 2.07 2.22 -8.08
CA ILE A 47 1.58 1.04 -8.81
C ILE A 47 1.86 1.18 -10.31
N GLU A 48 1.57 2.33 -10.93
CA GLU A 48 1.87 2.59 -12.34
C GLU A 48 3.36 2.46 -12.66
N ARG A 49 4.22 3.00 -11.79
CA ARG A 49 5.67 2.87 -11.94
C ARG A 49 6.11 1.43 -11.80
N LEU A 50 5.63 0.72 -10.80
CA LEU A 50 5.95 -0.69 -10.59
C LEU A 50 5.42 -1.59 -11.71
N ALA A 51 4.27 -1.24 -12.29
CA ALA A 51 3.70 -1.94 -13.44
C ALA A 51 4.55 -1.80 -14.70
N SER A 52 5.35 -0.74 -14.83
CA SER A 52 6.26 -0.49 -15.96
C SER A 52 7.71 -0.93 -15.70
N VAL A 53 8.02 -1.48 -14.52
CA VAL A 53 9.35 -2.02 -14.21
C VAL A 53 9.64 -3.22 -15.12
N ASP A 54 10.88 -3.30 -15.62
CA ASP A 54 11.31 -4.44 -16.41
C ASP A 54 11.28 -5.74 -15.59
N PRO A 55 10.88 -6.89 -16.17
CA PRO A 55 10.72 -8.13 -15.42
C PRO A 55 11.96 -8.58 -14.64
N SER A 56 13.16 -8.30 -15.17
CA SER A 56 14.42 -8.66 -14.50
C SER A 56 14.66 -7.83 -13.24
N SER A 57 14.36 -6.53 -13.28
CA SER A 57 14.41 -5.66 -12.11
C SER A 57 13.30 -5.97 -11.10
N ALA A 58 12.08 -6.31 -11.56
CA ALA A 58 11.01 -6.77 -10.68
C ALA A 58 11.42 -8.04 -9.92
N ALA A 59 11.99 -9.03 -10.60
CA ALA A 59 12.49 -10.26 -9.98
C ALA A 59 13.60 -10.00 -8.94
N ARG A 60 14.58 -9.13 -9.27
CA ARG A 60 15.65 -8.75 -8.32
C ARG A 60 15.09 -8.04 -7.09
N ALA A 61 14.14 -7.13 -7.29
CA ALA A 61 13.49 -6.43 -6.18
C ALA A 61 12.68 -7.39 -5.30
N ALA A 62 11.93 -8.31 -5.90
CA ALA A 62 11.20 -9.35 -5.19
C ALA A 62 12.10 -10.21 -4.30
N GLN A 63 13.21 -10.71 -4.84
CA GLN A 63 14.18 -11.52 -4.08
C GLN A 63 14.78 -10.76 -2.89
N ARG A 64 15.05 -9.46 -3.06
CA ARG A 64 15.57 -8.62 -1.98
C ARG A 64 14.53 -8.42 -0.88
N LEU A 65 13.30 -8.10 -1.26
CA LEU A 65 12.21 -7.81 -0.32
C LEU A 65 11.71 -9.05 0.42
N ALA A 66 11.75 -10.23 -0.22
CA ALA A 66 11.34 -11.49 0.40
C ALA A 66 12.16 -11.85 1.66
N ARG A 67 13.40 -11.31 1.77
CA ARG A 67 14.28 -11.49 2.94
C ARG A 67 13.98 -10.53 4.09
N SER A 68 13.14 -9.53 3.87
CA SER A 68 12.77 -8.57 4.90
C SER A 68 11.94 -9.24 5.99
N PRO A 69 12.13 -8.89 7.28
CA PRO A 69 11.25 -9.34 8.35
C PRO A 69 9.86 -8.67 8.28
N ASN A 70 9.70 -7.57 7.52
CA ASN A 70 8.45 -6.84 7.42
C ASN A 70 7.42 -7.59 6.54
N PRO A 71 6.22 -7.91 7.05
CA PRO A 71 5.17 -8.56 6.27
C PRO A 71 4.75 -7.79 5.01
N LEU A 72 4.80 -6.46 5.05
CA LEU A 72 4.45 -5.62 3.88
C LEU A 72 5.48 -5.76 2.76
N ASP A 73 6.76 -5.85 3.10
CA ASP A 73 7.82 -6.09 2.13
C ASP A 73 7.66 -7.47 1.48
N LYS A 74 7.23 -8.48 2.25
CA LYS A 74 6.94 -9.82 1.72
C LYS A 74 5.73 -9.82 0.79
N ALA A 75 4.68 -9.07 1.12
CA ALA A 75 3.52 -8.92 0.24
C ALA A 75 3.91 -8.23 -1.08
N LEU A 76 4.70 -7.16 -1.01
CA LEU A 76 5.24 -6.50 -2.19
C LEU A 76 6.18 -7.41 -2.99
N ALA A 77 6.99 -8.23 -2.31
CA ALA A 77 7.84 -9.22 -2.97
C ALA A 77 7.04 -10.24 -3.77
N ALA A 78 5.96 -10.78 -3.20
CA ALA A 78 5.08 -11.72 -3.88
C ALA A 78 4.42 -11.08 -5.11
N TRP A 79 3.96 -9.85 -4.98
CA TRP A 79 3.40 -9.09 -6.10
C TRP A 79 4.42 -8.86 -7.23
N LEU A 80 5.65 -8.46 -6.89
CA LEU A 80 6.72 -8.24 -7.86
C LEU A 80 7.20 -9.53 -8.53
N ALA A 81 7.20 -10.65 -7.79
CA ALA A 81 7.52 -11.97 -8.33
C ALA A 81 6.46 -12.41 -9.35
N ALA A 82 5.17 -12.33 -8.99
CA ALA A 82 4.07 -12.60 -9.91
C ALA A 82 4.17 -11.72 -11.17
N ARG A 83 4.50 -10.43 -11.01
CA ARG A 83 4.67 -9.51 -12.13
C ARG A 83 5.87 -9.83 -13.03
N ALA A 84 6.95 -10.38 -12.48
CA ALA A 84 8.10 -10.80 -13.27
C ALA A 84 7.79 -12.04 -14.13
N GLU A 85 6.88 -12.90 -13.66
CA GLU A 85 6.41 -14.10 -14.34
C GLU A 85 5.29 -13.79 -15.36
N GLU A 86 4.40 -12.85 -15.05
CA GLU A 86 3.27 -12.46 -15.89
C GLU A 86 3.61 -11.31 -16.85
N ARG A 87 3.44 -11.55 -18.17
CA ARG A 87 3.32 -10.48 -19.18
C ARG A 87 1.99 -9.70 -19.08
N GLY A 88 1.19 -9.89 -18.03
CA GLY A 88 -0.14 -9.30 -17.82
C GLY A 88 -0.20 -8.27 -16.68
N PRO A 89 -1.30 -7.52 -16.57
CA PRO A 89 -1.47 -6.50 -15.52
C PRO A 89 -1.50 -7.17 -14.14
N PRO A 90 -0.80 -6.58 -13.15
CA PRO A 90 -0.61 -7.20 -11.86
C PRO A 90 -1.92 -7.39 -11.08
N PRO A 91 -2.02 -8.41 -10.20
CA PRO A 91 -3.18 -8.58 -9.33
C PRO A 91 -3.36 -7.35 -8.42
N PRO A 92 -4.60 -6.99 -8.08
CA PRO A 92 -4.88 -5.87 -7.18
C PRO A 92 -4.23 -6.12 -5.81
N LEU A 93 -3.53 -5.10 -5.30
CA LEU A 93 -2.87 -5.13 -3.98
C LEU A 93 -3.86 -5.09 -2.81
N TYR A 94 -5.17 -5.02 -3.08
CA TYR A 94 -6.22 -4.90 -2.07
C TYR A 94 -7.40 -5.82 -2.43
N VAL A 95 -7.79 -6.67 -1.47
CA VAL A 95 -9.10 -7.32 -1.39
C VAL A 95 -9.69 -6.98 -0.03
#